data_AF-A0A0D6MBY1-F1
#
_entry.id   AF-A0A0D6MBY1-F1
#
_cell.length_a   1.000
_cell.length_b   1.000
_cell.length_c   1.000
_cell.angle_alpha   90.00
_cell.angle_beta   90.00
_cell.angle_gamma   90.00
#
_symmetry.space_group_name_H-M   'P 1'
#
loop_
_entity.id
_entity.type
_entity.pdbx_description
1 polymer ?
#
loop_
_entity_poly.entity_id
_entity_poly.type
_entity_poly.pdbx_seq_one_letter_code
_entity_poly.pdbx_strand_id
1 'polypeptide(L)'
;MRVLILALLAIGCRSDSLEDTVVEAIKTAHENLVKREKDIATVEGNIIQTQKANADSQLEQLKGDLLSEATKIVVGQLGSGVLDELANLDADELLARAGETQARKKRQAAGCGRGPMDCGSQESNIVRSITGKCNNKRNSTWGAAVTPVRRLLGKPSYADGPNGKDLDCTSCDSPNVSENCAPIPVPADDSYFKSYNNGTSRCIRLTRALNAQKGLGVRTQINQNTHFLDLSAVYGSEECEGASVRSFANGELKTYIHNGDILPPQKKNDTNCLSKDPYYCFTTGDFRNSLHPGLVPLHSTYIKEHNRLAAQFKKCNPDWNDERIFQEARRVNIAQYQHHVYDEYLPNVIGDKLMTDFRLKPLRSGFVTDYSPSVNAALSAEFAAAAFRFGHGQARKDFPRSAF
;
A
#
# COMPACT_ATOMS: atom_id res chain seq x y z
N MET A 1 -37.76 16.11 -32.23
CA MET A 1 -37.96 16.17 -30.76
C MET A 1 -38.47 14.86 -30.14
N ARG A 2 -39.49 14.18 -30.68
CA ARG A 2 -40.02 12.91 -30.10
C ARG A 2 -39.04 11.72 -30.10
N VAL A 3 -38.14 11.63 -31.09
CA VAL A 3 -37.14 10.53 -31.17
C VAL A 3 -36.00 10.69 -30.16
N LEU A 4 -35.64 11.93 -29.79
CA LEU A 4 -34.64 12.19 -28.75
C LEU A 4 -35.15 11.86 -27.34
N ILE A 5 -36.45 12.07 -27.08
CA ILE A 5 -37.09 11.80 -25.78
C ILE A 5 -37.23 10.28 -25.54
N LEU A 6 -37.52 9.50 -26.59
CA LEU A 6 -37.57 8.02 -26.50
C LEU A 6 -36.19 7.39 -26.29
N ALA A 7 -35.13 7.95 -26.87
CA ALA A 7 -33.76 7.50 -26.62
C ALA A 7 -33.30 7.81 -25.18
N LEU A 8 -33.67 8.98 -24.63
CA LEU A 8 -33.38 9.34 -23.24
C LEU A 8 -34.17 8.50 -22.22
N LEU A 9 -35.42 8.12 -22.53
CA LEU A 9 -36.23 7.24 -21.68
C LEU A 9 -35.74 5.78 -21.67
N ALA A 10 -35.21 5.28 -22.79
CA ALA A 10 -34.65 3.92 -22.88
C ALA A 10 -33.29 3.77 -22.15
N ILE A 11 -32.51 4.86 -22.04
CA ILE A 11 -31.27 4.89 -21.27
C ILE A 11 -31.56 4.85 -19.76
N GLY A 12 -32.61 5.54 -19.29
CA GLY A 12 -33.02 5.55 -17.88
C GLY A 12 -33.59 4.22 -17.37
N CYS A 13 -34.35 3.47 -18.18
CA CYS A 13 -34.84 2.15 -17.75
C CYS A 13 -33.75 1.07 -17.70
N ARG A 14 -32.64 1.25 -18.44
CA ARG A 14 -31.55 0.26 -18.46
C ARG A 14 -30.58 0.46 -17.30
N SER A 15 -30.31 1.70 -16.87
CA SER A 15 -29.44 1.99 -15.74
C SER A 15 -30.00 1.43 -14.43
N ASP A 16 -31.29 1.65 -14.15
CA ASP A 16 -31.93 1.16 -12.92
C ASP A 16 -31.90 -0.39 -12.86
N SER A 17 -32.09 -1.06 -14.01
CA SER A 17 -32.00 -2.52 -14.10
C SER A 17 -30.58 -3.07 -13.86
N LEU A 18 -29.55 -2.34 -14.32
CA LEU A 18 -28.16 -2.73 -14.14
C LEU A 18 -27.73 -2.52 -12.69
N GLU A 19 -28.09 -1.39 -12.09
CA GLU A 19 -27.80 -1.10 -10.69
C GLU A 19 -28.48 -2.09 -9.75
N ASP A 20 -29.72 -2.49 -10.01
CA ASP A 20 -30.40 -3.52 -9.22
C ASP A 20 -29.76 -4.90 -9.38
N THR A 21 -29.34 -5.25 -10.60
CA THR A 21 -28.58 -6.49 -10.86
C THR A 21 -27.26 -6.48 -10.07
N VAL A 22 -26.59 -5.33 -10.04
CA VAL A 22 -25.34 -5.13 -9.30
C VAL A 22 -25.56 -5.23 -7.79
N VAL A 23 -26.62 -4.61 -7.24
CA VAL A 23 -26.95 -4.71 -5.81
C VAL A 23 -27.19 -6.16 -5.41
N GLU A 24 -27.89 -6.94 -6.24
CA GLU A 24 -28.12 -8.36 -5.96
C GLU A 24 -26.84 -9.20 -6.09
N ALA A 25 -25.99 -8.87 -7.05
CA ALA A 25 -24.66 -9.46 -7.18
C ALA A 25 -23.76 -9.16 -5.97
N ILE A 26 -23.85 -7.95 -5.39
CA ILE A 26 -23.13 -7.58 -4.16
C ILE A 26 -23.59 -8.44 -2.98
N LYS A 27 -24.91 -8.63 -2.79
CA LYS A 27 -25.42 -9.49 -1.71
C LYS A 27 -24.98 -10.94 -1.89
N THR A 28 -25.08 -11.47 -3.11
CA THR A 28 -24.62 -12.82 -3.45
C THR A 28 -23.12 -12.97 -3.22
N ALA A 29 -22.33 -11.97 -3.58
CA ALA A 29 -20.89 -11.92 -3.33
C ALA A 29 -20.59 -11.97 -1.82
N HIS A 30 -21.33 -11.22 -1.00
CA HIS A 30 -21.20 -11.27 0.45
C HIS A 30 -21.45 -12.69 0.99
N GLU A 31 -22.54 -13.34 0.58
CA GLU A 31 -22.86 -14.72 0.98
C GLU A 31 -21.77 -15.71 0.55
N ASN A 32 -21.25 -15.58 -0.67
CA ASN A 32 -20.15 -16.41 -1.18
C ASN A 32 -18.89 -16.25 -0.32
N LEU A 33 -18.52 -15.01 0.03
CA LEU A 33 -17.36 -14.73 0.86
C LEU A 33 -17.53 -15.30 2.28
N VAL A 34 -18.71 -15.12 2.90
CA VAL A 34 -19.01 -15.68 4.22
C VAL A 34 -19.00 -17.21 4.21
N LYS A 35 -19.47 -17.85 3.14
CA LYS A 35 -19.42 -19.31 2.98
C LYS A 35 -17.98 -19.82 2.87
N ARG A 36 -17.14 -19.16 2.05
CA ARG A 36 -15.70 -19.47 1.92
C ARG A 36 -14.95 -19.33 3.25
N GLU A 37 -15.34 -18.38 4.10
CA GLU A 37 -14.78 -18.24 5.45
C GLU A 37 -15.05 -19.45 6.35
N LYS A 38 -16.24 -20.06 6.26
CA LYS A 38 -16.64 -21.22 7.08
C LYS A 38 -15.96 -22.51 6.63
N ASP A 39 -15.82 -22.73 5.32
CA ASP A 39 -15.27 -23.98 4.76
C ASP A 39 -13.76 -24.15 5.04
N ILE A 40 -13.03 -23.08 5.36
CA ILE A 40 -11.57 -23.05 5.58
C ILE A 40 -11.19 -23.16 7.07
N ALA A 41 -12.15 -23.14 8.00
CA ALA A 41 -11.92 -23.31 9.44
C ALA A 41 -11.46 -24.73 9.84
N THR A 42 -11.42 -25.67 8.89
CA THR A 42 -11.13 -27.11 9.09
C THR A 42 -9.69 -27.53 8.77
N VAL A 43 -8.82 -26.60 8.33
CA VAL A 43 -7.42 -26.90 7.95
C VAL A 43 -6.45 -26.31 8.97
N GLU A 44 -5.78 -27.17 9.75
CA GLU A 44 -4.66 -26.83 10.65
C GLU A 44 -3.32 -26.92 9.91
N GLY A 45 -2.48 -25.89 10.04
CA GLY A 45 -1.14 -25.85 9.44
C GLY A 45 -0.29 -24.68 9.94
N ASN A 46 1.02 -24.95 10.13
CA ASN A 46 2.01 -24.05 10.73
C ASN A 46 2.33 -22.82 9.86
N ILE A 47 2.46 -21.66 10.50
CA ILE A 47 2.47 -20.33 9.89
C ILE A 47 3.90 -19.81 9.69
N ILE A 48 4.21 -19.33 8.48
CA ILE A 48 5.31 -18.38 8.23
C ILE A 48 4.65 -17.07 7.81
N GLN A 49 4.72 -16.06 8.69
CA GLN A 49 4.14 -14.72 8.48
C GLN A 49 4.94 -13.97 7.43
N THR A 50 4.30 -13.62 6.31
CA THR A 50 4.95 -12.76 5.30
C THR A 50 4.25 -11.42 5.09
N GLN A 51 2.96 -11.24 5.41
CA GLN A 51 2.28 -9.93 5.25
C GLN A 51 1.04 -9.82 6.15
N LYS A 52 1.16 -9.21 7.34
CA LYS A 52 -0.02 -8.85 8.13
C LYS A 52 -0.52 -7.48 7.67
N ALA A 53 -1.57 -7.47 6.85
CA ALA A 53 -2.28 -6.25 6.49
C ALA A 53 -2.79 -5.56 7.77
N ASN A 54 -2.56 -4.25 7.90
CA ASN A 54 -3.09 -3.47 8.99
C ASN A 54 -4.62 -3.27 8.84
N ALA A 55 -5.28 -2.80 9.91
CA ALA A 55 -6.74 -2.82 10.00
C ALA A 55 -7.43 -2.06 8.86
N ASP A 56 -6.86 -0.93 8.44
CA ASP A 56 -7.36 -0.14 7.32
C ASP A 56 -7.18 -0.88 5.97
N SER A 57 -6.03 -1.54 5.76
CA SER A 57 -5.82 -2.36 4.55
C SER A 57 -6.77 -3.55 4.47
N GLN A 58 -7.08 -4.18 5.62
CA GLN A 58 -8.02 -5.30 5.66
C GLN A 58 -9.44 -4.85 5.30
N LEU A 59 -9.85 -3.65 5.74
CA LEU A 59 -11.15 -3.09 5.40
C LEU A 59 -11.25 -2.78 3.90
N GLU A 60 -10.23 -2.15 3.34
CA GLU A 60 -10.20 -1.83 1.91
C GLU A 60 -10.07 -3.07 1.03
N GLN A 61 -9.38 -4.09 1.51
CA GLN A 61 -9.34 -5.40 0.88
C GLN A 61 -10.73 -6.03 0.82
N LEU A 62 -11.45 -6.09 1.95
CA LEU A 62 -12.79 -6.67 2.00
C LEU A 62 -13.73 -5.98 1.00
N LYS A 63 -13.71 -4.63 0.97
CA LYS A 63 -14.49 -3.87 0.00
C LYS A 63 -14.09 -4.22 -1.45
N GLY A 64 -12.80 -4.28 -1.73
CA GLY A 64 -12.31 -4.66 -3.06
C GLY A 64 -12.71 -6.06 -3.47
N ASP A 65 -12.64 -7.04 -2.57
CA ASP A 65 -13.00 -8.44 -2.83
C ASP A 65 -14.50 -8.59 -3.08
N LEU A 66 -15.33 -7.87 -2.31
CA LEU A 66 -16.78 -7.82 -2.53
C LEU A 66 -17.14 -7.25 -3.91
N LEU A 67 -16.53 -6.12 -4.30
CA LEU A 67 -16.77 -5.50 -5.61
C LEU A 67 -16.22 -6.35 -6.77
N SER A 68 -15.10 -7.05 -6.55
CA SER A 68 -14.52 -7.97 -7.52
C SER A 68 -15.45 -9.16 -7.77
N GLU A 69 -15.93 -9.81 -6.70
CA GLU A 69 -16.84 -10.94 -6.79
C GLU A 69 -18.20 -10.53 -7.40
N ALA A 70 -18.75 -9.38 -6.99
CA ALA A 70 -19.95 -8.83 -7.61
C ALA A 70 -19.76 -8.57 -9.11
N THR A 71 -18.61 -8.02 -9.51
CA THR A 71 -18.28 -7.82 -10.94
C THR A 71 -18.27 -9.15 -11.69
N LYS A 72 -17.69 -10.22 -11.12
CA LYS A 72 -17.67 -11.54 -11.78
C LYS A 72 -19.08 -12.09 -11.97
N ILE A 73 -19.95 -11.94 -10.97
CA ILE A 73 -21.34 -12.40 -11.06
C ILE A 73 -22.06 -11.67 -12.20
N VAL A 74 -21.94 -10.34 -12.26
CA VAL A 74 -22.59 -9.53 -13.30
C VAL A 74 -22.03 -9.84 -14.68
N VAL A 75 -20.70 -9.99 -14.82
CA VAL A 75 -20.07 -10.40 -16.09
C VAL A 75 -20.48 -11.81 -16.50
N GLY A 76 -20.66 -12.73 -15.54
CA GLY A 76 -21.16 -14.08 -15.80
C GLY A 76 -22.61 -14.08 -16.30
N GLN A 77 -23.43 -13.13 -15.85
CA GLN A 77 -24.83 -12.99 -16.25
C GLN A 77 -25.01 -12.22 -17.56
N LEU A 78 -24.25 -11.14 -17.77
CA LEU A 78 -24.46 -10.16 -18.84
C LEU A 78 -23.34 -10.14 -19.90
N GLY A 79 -22.27 -10.91 -19.69
CA GLY A 79 -21.08 -10.91 -20.54
C GLY A 79 -20.09 -9.77 -20.24
N SER A 80 -18.89 -9.84 -20.82
CA SER A 80 -17.81 -8.86 -20.55
C SER A 80 -18.03 -7.46 -21.14
N GLY A 81 -19.02 -7.29 -22.02
CA GLY A 81 -19.35 -6.00 -22.63
C GLY A 81 -19.89 -4.96 -21.65
N VAL A 82 -20.38 -5.39 -20.48
CA VAL A 82 -20.94 -4.50 -19.44
C VAL A 82 -19.86 -3.78 -18.62
N LEU A 83 -18.58 -4.15 -18.74
CA LEU A 83 -17.50 -3.63 -17.89
C LEU A 83 -17.32 -2.11 -17.96
N ASP A 84 -17.58 -1.50 -19.12
CA ASP A 84 -17.49 -0.04 -19.29
C ASP A 84 -18.66 0.69 -18.63
N GLU A 85 -19.84 0.08 -18.60
CA GLU A 85 -21.01 0.61 -17.87
C GLU A 85 -20.79 0.48 -16.36
N LEU A 86 -20.30 -0.67 -15.90
CA LEU A 86 -19.97 -0.92 -14.49
C LEU A 86 -18.91 0.05 -13.93
N ALA A 87 -17.92 0.44 -14.74
CA ALA A 87 -16.85 1.34 -14.32
C ALA A 87 -17.34 2.76 -13.99
N ASN A 88 -18.53 3.14 -14.46
CA ASN A 88 -19.12 4.47 -14.24
C ASN A 88 -20.13 4.51 -13.09
N LEU A 89 -20.45 3.37 -12.46
CA LEU A 89 -21.40 3.31 -11.35
C LEU A 89 -20.77 3.76 -10.03
N ASP A 90 -21.56 4.41 -9.18
CA ASP A 90 -21.15 4.75 -7.81
C ASP A 90 -21.20 3.50 -6.91
N ALA A 91 -20.05 2.86 -6.75
CA ALA A 91 -19.94 1.68 -5.92
C ALA A 91 -20.24 1.94 -4.44
N ASP A 92 -20.02 3.15 -3.91
CA ASP A 92 -20.32 3.46 -2.52
C ASP A 92 -21.85 3.53 -2.28
N GLU A 93 -22.58 4.09 -3.24
CA GLU A 93 -24.05 4.08 -3.23
C GLU A 93 -24.62 2.67 -3.33
N LEU A 94 -24.09 1.85 -4.25
CA LEU A 94 -24.54 0.48 -4.47
C LEU A 94 -24.26 -0.43 -3.28
N LEU A 95 -23.08 -0.29 -2.65
CA LEU A 95 -22.76 -0.97 -1.38
C LEU A 95 -23.73 -0.54 -0.27
N ALA A 96 -24.07 0.74 -0.20
CA ALA A 96 -25.04 1.22 0.78
C ALA A 96 -26.45 0.62 0.55
N ARG A 97 -26.91 0.57 -0.70
CA ARG A 97 -28.17 -0.06 -1.11
C ARG A 97 -28.20 -1.57 -0.81
N ALA A 98 -27.06 -2.25 -0.92
CA ALA A 98 -26.93 -3.66 -0.59
C ALA A 98 -26.92 -3.95 0.93
N GLY A 99 -26.94 -2.92 1.79
CA GLY A 99 -26.85 -3.10 3.24
C GLY A 99 -25.42 -3.29 3.75
N GLU A 100 -24.41 -3.13 2.90
CA GLU A 100 -22.98 -3.25 3.22
C GLU A 100 -22.41 -1.99 3.89
N THR A 101 -23.29 -1.21 4.52
CA THR A 101 -22.93 -0.01 5.31
C THR A 101 -22.19 -0.36 6.61
N GLN A 102 -22.11 -1.64 6.98
CA GLN A 102 -21.64 -2.10 8.30
C GLN A 102 -20.18 -2.58 8.39
N ALA A 103 -19.42 -2.65 7.29
CA ALA A 103 -17.96 -2.79 7.39
C ALA A 103 -17.32 -1.58 8.14
N ARG A 104 -18.08 -0.49 8.31
CA ARG A 104 -17.66 0.81 8.82
C ARG A 104 -17.51 0.93 10.35
N LYS A 105 -17.91 -0.05 11.17
CA LYS A 105 -18.00 0.16 12.64
C LYS A 105 -17.20 -0.77 13.56
N LYS A 106 -16.42 -1.74 13.09
CA LYS A 106 -15.79 -2.73 14.00
C LYS A 106 -14.27 -2.89 13.97
N ARG A 107 -13.52 -2.08 13.20
CA ARG A 107 -12.04 -2.07 13.26
C ARG A 107 -11.40 -0.69 13.08
N GLN A 108 -12.07 0.38 13.53
CA GLN A 108 -11.27 1.56 13.86
C GLN A 108 -10.39 1.14 15.04
N ALA A 109 -9.07 1.11 14.82
CA ALA A 109 -8.12 0.91 15.90
C ALA A 109 -8.30 2.06 16.90
N ALA A 110 -9.16 1.85 17.89
CA ALA A 110 -9.21 2.66 19.08
C ALA A 110 -7.83 2.54 19.74
N GLY A 111 -6.97 3.56 19.61
CA GLY A 111 -5.70 3.51 20.32
C GLY A 111 -4.60 4.52 20.00
N CYS A 112 -4.65 5.27 18.88
CA CYS A 112 -3.47 6.05 18.44
C CYS A 112 -3.61 7.58 18.55
N GLY A 113 -4.68 8.08 19.17
CA GLY A 113 -4.86 9.50 19.51
C GLY A 113 -5.27 10.41 18.35
N ARG A 114 -4.55 10.42 17.22
CA ARG A 114 -4.90 11.26 16.06
C ARG A 114 -6.13 10.68 15.34
N GLY A 115 -7.19 11.48 15.19
CA GLY A 115 -8.26 11.21 14.23
C GLY A 115 -7.82 11.50 12.79
N PRO A 116 -8.60 11.12 11.77
CA PRO A 116 -8.30 11.46 10.39
C PRO A 116 -8.14 12.97 10.20
N MET A 117 -7.12 13.40 9.45
CA MET A 117 -6.91 14.82 9.16
C MET A 117 -8.10 15.42 8.41
N ASP A 118 -8.61 16.55 8.88
CA ASP A 118 -9.60 17.36 8.17
C ASP A 118 -8.92 18.20 7.09
N CYS A 119 -9.32 17.99 5.83
CA CYS A 119 -8.74 18.69 4.68
C CYS A 119 -9.08 20.18 4.61
N GLY A 120 -10.10 20.65 5.35
CA GLY A 120 -10.46 22.06 5.49
C GLY A 120 -9.69 22.78 6.60
N SER A 121 -9.00 22.04 7.47
CA SER A 121 -8.28 22.60 8.61
C SER A 121 -7.03 23.39 8.20
N GLN A 122 -6.64 24.36 9.04
CA GLN A 122 -5.38 25.09 8.88
C GLN A 122 -4.16 24.15 8.94
N GLU A 123 -4.21 23.11 9.78
CA GLU A 123 -3.17 22.08 9.89
C GLU A 123 -2.88 21.44 8.53
N SER A 124 -3.92 21.09 7.78
CA SER A 124 -3.77 20.46 6.48
C SER A 124 -3.11 21.34 5.41
N ASN A 125 -2.93 22.64 5.68
CA ASN A 125 -2.24 23.58 4.78
C ASN A 125 -0.75 23.74 5.11
N ILE A 126 -0.33 23.33 6.31
CA ILE A 126 1.05 23.53 6.79
C ILE A 126 1.82 22.22 6.90
N VAL A 127 1.14 21.10 7.17
CA VAL A 127 1.76 19.79 7.35
C VAL A 127 1.11 18.73 6.46
N ARG A 128 1.91 17.77 6.02
CA ARG A 128 1.39 16.57 5.33
C ARG A 128 0.85 15.62 6.39
N SER A 129 -0.32 15.04 6.17
CA SER A 129 -0.79 13.91 6.99
C SER A 129 0.19 12.73 6.91
N ILE A 130 0.16 11.84 7.92
CA ILE A 130 0.94 10.58 7.87
C ILE A 130 0.40 9.69 6.75
N THR A 131 -0.93 9.67 6.58
CA THR A 131 -1.62 8.87 5.55
C THR A 131 -1.52 9.43 4.13
N GLY A 132 -0.92 10.60 3.92
CA GLY A 132 -0.87 11.28 2.61
C GLY A 132 -2.21 11.90 2.15
N LYS A 133 -3.30 11.70 2.92
CA LYS A 133 -4.60 12.37 2.67
C LYS A 133 -4.48 13.88 2.68
N CYS A 134 -5.38 14.54 1.96
CA CYS A 134 -5.49 16.00 1.86
C CYS A 134 -4.31 16.70 1.16
N ASN A 135 -3.39 15.96 0.54
CA ASN A 135 -2.36 16.52 -0.33
C ASN A 135 -3.02 17.24 -1.53
N ASN A 136 -3.92 16.54 -2.23
CA ASN A 136 -4.81 17.16 -3.21
C ASN A 136 -6.14 17.53 -2.54
N LYS A 137 -6.46 18.83 -2.48
CA LYS A 137 -7.68 19.33 -1.81
C LYS A 137 -8.99 18.99 -2.54
N ARG A 138 -8.92 18.75 -3.86
CA ARG A 138 -10.09 18.36 -4.66
C ARG A 138 -10.35 16.86 -4.59
N ASN A 139 -9.29 16.07 -4.54
CA ASN A 139 -9.33 14.62 -4.47
C ASN A 139 -8.45 14.14 -3.31
N SER A 140 -8.97 14.18 -2.09
CA SER A 140 -8.19 13.99 -0.86
C SER A 140 -7.49 12.64 -0.73
N THR A 141 -7.89 11.64 -1.52
CA THR A 141 -7.31 10.28 -1.53
C THR A 141 -6.25 10.08 -2.60
N TRP A 142 -6.04 11.00 -3.53
CA TRP A 142 -5.04 10.83 -4.58
C TRP A 142 -3.63 10.81 -4.00
N GLY A 143 -3.00 9.63 -4.05
CA GLY A 143 -1.67 9.37 -3.52
C GLY A 143 -1.63 9.06 -2.01
N ALA A 144 -2.78 8.99 -1.35
CA ALA A 144 -2.87 8.56 0.04
C ALA A 144 -2.52 7.07 0.19
N ALA A 145 -2.04 6.70 1.37
CA ALA A 145 -1.84 5.31 1.74
C ALA A 145 -3.16 4.53 1.73
N VAL A 146 -3.06 3.21 1.56
CA VAL A 146 -4.20 2.29 1.54
C VAL A 146 -5.19 2.66 0.42
N THR A 147 -4.64 3.10 -0.72
CA THR A 147 -5.41 3.40 -1.94
C THR A 147 -4.92 2.58 -3.13
N PRO A 148 -5.74 2.43 -4.18
CA PRO A 148 -5.39 1.59 -5.32
C PRO A 148 -4.24 2.21 -6.11
N VAL A 149 -3.36 1.37 -6.65
CA VAL A 149 -2.43 1.81 -7.70
C VAL A 149 -3.18 2.15 -8.98
N ARG A 150 -2.69 3.13 -9.75
CA ARG A 150 -3.22 3.42 -11.09
C ARG A 150 -2.78 2.34 -12.07
N ARG A 151 -3.43 2.25 -13.22
CA ARG A 151 -2.92 1.44 -14.34
C ARG A 151 -2.62 2.35 -15.53
N LEU A 152 -1.49 2.11 -16.18
CA LEU A 152 -1.14 2.75 -17.45
C LEU A 152 -1.66 1.94 -18.64
N LEU A 153 -1.92 0.63 -18.45
CA LEU A 153 -2.51 -0.28 -19.44
C LEU A 153 -3.83 -0.94 -18.96
N GLY A 154 -4.70 -1.31 -19.91
CA GLY A 154 -6.09 -1.69 -19.64
C GLY A 154 -6.36 -3.16 -19.29
N LYS A 155 -7.44 -3.38 -18.53
CA LYS A 155 -8.21 -4.65 -18.37
C LYS A 155 -7.41 -5.99 -18.30
N PRO A 156 -6.45 -6.18 -17.36
CA PRO A 156 -5.91 -7.50 -16.98
C PRO A 156 -6.97 -8.44 -16.37
N SER A 157 -6.67 -9.73 -16.24
CA SER A 157 -7.65 -10.79 -15.87
C SER A 157 -7.24 -11.61 -14.63
N TYR A 158 -7.95 -12.72 -14.41
CA TYR A 158 -7.76 -13.79 -13.41
C TYR A 158 -8.13 -13.44 -11.94
N ALA A 159 -9.01 -14.26 -11.36
CA ALA A 159 -9.49 -14.17 -9.98
C ALA A 159 -8.44 -14.56 -8.91
N ASP A 160 -8.59 -14.25 -7.63
CA ASP A 160 -8.62 -12.92 -6.98
C ASP A 160 -8.34 -13.03 -5.46
N GLY A 161 -9.25 -13.59 -4.65
CA GLY A 161 -8.94 -14.13 -3.31
C GLY A 161 -9.63 -13.54 -2.06
N PRO A 162 -9.73 -14.27 -0.91
CA PRO A 162 -10.54 -13.89 0.26
C PRO A 162 -9.81 -14.06 1.63
N ASN A 163 -10.59 -14.23 2.72
CA ASN A 163 -10.30 -14.82 4.06
C ASN A 163 -9.22 -14.23 4.98
N GLY A 164 -8.18 -13.56 4.49
CA GLY A 164 -7.23 -12.81 5.36
C GLY A 164 -6.39 -13.61 6.38
N LYS A 165 -6.33 -14.96 6.32
CA LYS A 165 -5.26 -15.76 6.95
C LYS A 165 -3.90 -15.43 6.30
N ASP A 166 -2.78 -15.79 6.94
CA ASP A 166 -1.43 -15.88 6.30
C ASP A 166 -1.38 -17.06 5.29
N LEU A 167 -2.32 -17.06 4.32
CA LEU A 167 -2.73 -18.11 3.39
C LEU A 167 -1.60 -19.06 2.94
N ASP A 168 -1.79 -20.36 3.14
CA ASP A 168 -0.84 -21.39 2.70
C ASP A 168 -1.01 -21.70 1.21
N CYS A 169 -0.12 -21.12 0.40
CA CYS A 169 -0.06 -21.34 -1.05
C CYS A 169 1.14 -22.21 -1.45
N THR A 170 1.63 -23.09 -0.58
CA THR A 170 2.80 -23.93 -0.85
C THR A 170 2.50 -25.06 -1.84
N SER A 171 1.30 -25.64 -1.77
CA SER A 171 0.91 -26.73 -2.66
C SER A 171 0.50 -26.23 -4.05
N CYS A 172 0.74 -27.05 -5.08
CA CYS A 172 0.35 -26.73 -6.45
C CYS A 172 -1.17 -26.69 -6.68
N ASP A 173 -1.94 -27.39 -5.86
CA ASP A 173 -3.41 -27.38 -5.84
C ASP A 173 -3.99 -26.31 -4.91
N SER A 174 -3.15 -25.47 -4.29
CA SER A 174 -3.61 -24.36 -3.44
C SER A 174 -4.59 -23.38 -4.11
N PRO A 175 -4.65 -23.20 -5.45
CA PRO A 175 -5.73 -22.45 -6.09
C PRO A 175 -7.13 -23.03 -5.86
N ASN A 176 -7.25 -24.32 -5.56
CA ASN A 176 -8.53 -24.96 -5.21
C ASN A 176 -8.94 -24.65 -3.77
N VAL A 177 -7.98 -24.32 -2.91
CA VAL A 177 -8.19 -23.93 -1.51
C VAL A 177 -8.49 -22.44 -1.41
N SER A 178 -7.81 -21.62 -2.21
CA SER A 178 -8.06 -20.19 -2.29
C SER A 178 -7.63 -19.59 -3.62
N GLU A 179 -8.50 -18.76 -4.18
CA GLU A 179 -8.25 -17.88 -5.32
C GLU A 179 -7.33 -16.67 -5.00
N ASN A 180 -6.83 -16.53 -3.76
CA ASN A 180 -5.66 -15.69 -3.44
C ASN A 180 -4.34 -16.46 -3.64
N CYS A 181 -4.34 -17.77 -3.91
CA CYS A 181 -3.13 -18.53 -4.23
C CYS A 181 -2.83 -18.55 -5.73
N ALA A 182 -1.56 -18.35 -6.07
CA ALA A 182 -1.06 -18.42 -7.44
C ALA A 182 0.32 -19.09 -7.49
N PRO A 183 0.46 -20.33 -6.96
CA PRO A 183 1.75 -21.00 -6.86
C PRO A 183 2.42 -21.10 -8.22
N ILE A 184 3.75 -20.93 -8.26
CA ILE A 184 4.53 -21.04 -9.50
C ILE A 184 4.97 -22.50 -9.66
N PRO A 185 4.50 -23.22 -10.69
CA PRO A 185 4.92 -24.59 -10.93
C PRO A 185 6.42 -24.67 -11.21
N VAL A 186 7.12 -25.57 -10.53
CA VAL A 186 8.53 -25.83 -10.80
C VAL A 186 8.64 -26.81 -11.97
N PRO A 187 9.49 -26.51 -12.97
CA PRO A 187 9.77 -27.47 -14.05
C PRO A 187 10.30 -28.81 -13.53
N ALA A 188 9.90 -29.92 -14.17
CA ALA A 188 10.30 -31.25 -13.73
C ALA A 188 11.83 -31.48 -13.77
N ASP A 189 12.52 -30.76 -14.66
CA ASP A 189 13.95 -30.80 -14.88
C ASP A 189 14.75 -29.73 -14.08
N ASP A 190 14.10 -28.94 -13.22
CA ASP A 190 14.75 -27.91 -12.41
C ASP A 190 15.89 -28.51 -11.56
N SER A 191 17.07 -27.91 -11.59
CA SER A 191 18.28 -28.43 -10.94
C SER A 191 18.29 -28.23 -9.43
N TYR A 192 17.57 -27.25 -8.91
CA TYR A 192 17.57 -26.85 -7.49
C TYR A 192 16.31 -27.32 -6.76
N PHE A 193 15.15 -27.16 -7.38
CA PHE A 193 13.85 -27.44 -6.78
C PHE A 193 13.28 -28.77 -7.25
N LYS A 194 13.94 -29.88 -6.89
CA LYS A 194 13.48 -31.23 -7.25
C LYS A 194 12.08 -31.57 -6.69
N SER A 195 11.32 -32.37 -7.43
CA SER A 195 10.02 -32.92 -6.98
C SER A 195 10.13 -33.65 -5.63
N TYR A 196 9.01 -33.78 -4.94
CA TYR A 196 8.97 -34.53 -3.68
C TYR A 196 9.21 -36.02 -3.89
N ASN A 197 9.70 -36.72 -2.85
CA ASN A 197 10.04 -38.16 -2.91
C ASN A 197 8.86 -39.07 -3.30
N ASN A 198 7.63 -38.60 -3.10
CA ASN A 198 6.40 -39.30 -3.49
C ASN A 198 5.98 -39.04 -4.95
N GLY A 199 6.80 -38.35 -5.74
CA GLY A 199 6.55 -38.04 -7.14
C GLY A 199 5.67 -36.81 -7.38
N THR A 200 5.19 -36.13 -6.34
CA THR A 200 4.36 -34.92 -6.50
C THR A 200 5.20 -33.74 -6.99
N SER A 201 4.66 -33.00 -7.97
CA SER A 201 5.26 -31.76 -8.49
C SER A 201 5.47 -30.73 -7.39
N ARG A 202 6.58 -30.00 -7.44
CA ARG A 202 6.87 -28.90 -6.52
C ARG A 202 6.34 -27.59 -7.09
N CYS A 203 5.86 -26.72 -6.20
CA CYS A 203 5.54 -25.34 -6.54
C CYS A 203 6.28 -24.37 -5.60
N ILE A 204 6.59 -23.18 -6.12
CA ILE A 204 7.07 -22.06 -5.32
C ILE A 204 5.85 -21.31 -4.80
N ARG A 205 5.76 -21.14 -3.48
CA ARG A 205 4.67 -20.43 -2.82
C ARG A 205 4.55 -19.01 -3.38
N LEU A 206 3.36 -18.65 -3.85
CA LEU A 206 3.03 -17.28 -4.22
C LEU A 206 1.57 -16.99 -3.85
N THR A 207 1.39 -15.87 -3.15
CA THR A 207 0.09 -15.31 -2.80
C THR A 207 -0.14 -14.07 -3.65
N ARG A 208 -1.36 -13.89 -4.16
CA ARG A 208 -1.76 -12.73 -4.95
C ARG A 208 -1.74 -11.48 -4.07
N ALA A 209 -1.42 -10.35 -4.68
CA ALA A 209 -1.41 -9.06 -3.98
C ALA A 209 -2.84 -8.66 -3.54
N LEU A 210 -2.92 -7.97 -2.40
CA LEU A 210 -4.18 -7.50 -1.83
C LEU A 210 -4.95 -6.62 -2.83
N ASN A 211 -6.25 -6.80 -2.86
CA ASN A 211 -7.18 -5.98 -3.62
C ASN A 211 -7.43 -4.65 -2.90
N ALA A 212 -7.68 -3.59 -3.66
CA ALA A 212 -8.29 -2.36 -3.14
C ALA A 212 -9.26 -1.75 -4.16
N GLN A 213 -9.83 -2.57 -5.04
CA GLN A 213 -10.78 -2.11 -6.04
C GLN A 213 -11.87 -1.23 -5.39
N LYS A 214 -12.01 0.02 -5.89
CA LYS A 214 -12.93 1.03 -5.34
C LYS A 214 -14.28 1.06 -6.04
N GLY A 215 -14.37 0.55 -7.27
CA GLY A 215 -15.57 0.50 -8.11
C GLY A 215 -15.79 -0.89 -8.68
N LEU A 216 -16.87 -1.13 -9.42
CA LEU A 216 -17.03 -2.38 -10.18
C LEU A 216 -16.06 -2.38 -11.38
N GLY A 217 -15.68 -3.58 -11.82
CA GLY A 217 -14.72 -3.75 -12.91
C GLY A 217 -13.44 -4.47 -12.48
N VAL A 218 -12.31 -3.97 -12.93
CA VAL A 218 -11.05 -4.74 -12.93
C VAL A 218 -10.35 -4.67 -11.57
N ARG A 219 -9.91 -5.84 -11.07
CA ARG A 219 -9.11 -5.94 -9.84
C ARG A 219 -7.92 -4.99 -9.87
N THR A 220 -7.76 -4.21 -8.81
CA THR A 220 -6.68 -3.22 -8.67
C THR A 220 -6.00 -3.40 -7.32
N GLN A 221 -4.67 -3.53 -7.34
CA GLN A 221 -3.91 -3.80 -6.12
C GLN A 221 -3.83 -2.57 -5.21
N ILE A 222 -3.68 -2.80 -3.92
CA ILE A 222 -3.47 -1.75 -2.93
C ILE A 222 -2.01 -1.29 -2.90
N ASN A 223 -1.79 -0.01 -2.67
CA ASN A 223 -0.54 0.48 -2.10
C ASN A 223 -0.77 0.81 -0.62
N GLN A 224 -0.08 0.09 0.27
CA GLN A 224 -0.23 0.29 1.72
C GLN A 224 0.55 1.52 2.22
N ASN A 225 1.49 2.02 1.43
CA ASN A 225 2.26 3.22 1.74
C ASN A 225 1.69 4.44 1.00
N THR A 226 2.04 5.64 1.46
CA THR A 226 1.79 6.86 0.68
C THR A 226 2.49 6.76 -0.69
N HIS A 227 1.90 7.34 -1.73
CA HIS A 227 2.48 7.30 -3.08
C HIS A 227 3.50 8.43 -3.32
N PHE A 228 3.70 9.29 -2.32
CA PHE A 228 4.59 10.44 -2.38
C PHE A 228 6.00 10.06 -1.94
N LEU A 229 6.98 10.84 -2.39
CA LEU A 229 8.33 10.81 -1.85
C LEU A 229 8.37 11.60 -0.52
N ASP A 230 7.80 11.04 0.55
CA ASP A 230 7.57 11.74 1.83
C ASP A 230 8.21 11.05 3.04
N LEU A 231 9.19 10.18 2.79
CA LEU A 231 9.86 9.37 3.81
C LEU A 231 8.87 8.57 4.69
N SER A 232 7.71 8.16 4.15
CA SER A 232 6.80 7.26 4.85
C SER A 232 7.50 5.99 5.37
N ALA A 233 8.54 5.50 4.69
CA ALA A 233 9.38 4.40 5.20
C ALA A 233 10.09 4.65 6.55
N VAL A 234 10.18 5.91 6.98
CA VAL A 234 10.67 6.32 8.31
C VAL A 234 9.51 6.71 9.22
N TYR A 235 8.54 7.46 8.70
CA TYR A 235 7.47 8.10 9.47
C TYR A 235 6.14 7.33 9.55
N GLY A 236 6.00 6.23 8.83
CA GLY A 236 4.78 5.45 8.71
C GLY A 236 3.81 5.98 7.65
N SER A 237 2.82 5.14 7.34
CA SER A 237 1.71 5.42 6.43
C SER A 237 0.33 5.26 7.10
N GLU A 238 0.25 4.60 8.27
CA GLU A 238 -0.86 4.72 9.25
C GLU A 238 -0.53 5.74 10.34
N GLU A 239 -1.54 6.41 10.92
CA GLU A 239 -1.36 7.23 12.14
C GLU A 239 -0.78 6.41 13.31
N CYS A 240 -1.21 5.14 13.47
CA CYS A 240 -0.67 4.23 14.48
C CYS A 240 0.79 3.86 14.24
N GLU A 241 1.16 3.59 12.99
CA GLU A 241 2.54 3.30 12.61
C GLU A 241 3.43 4.52 12.86
N GLY A 242 2.97 5.72 12.46
CA GLY A 242 3.68 6.97 12.73
C GLY A 242 3.78 7.32 14.21
N ALA A 243 2.75 7.04 15.01
CA ALA A 243 2.84 7.16 16.46
C ALA A 243 3.82 6.15 17.07
N SER A 244 3.88 4.93 16.54
CA SER A 244 4.73 3.87 17.08
C SER A 244 6.23 4.20 17.02
N VAL A 245 6.67 4.95 15.99
CA VAL A 245 8.06 5.33 15.78
C VAL A 245 8.50 6.59 16.52
N ARG A 246 7.55 7.37 17.05
CA ARG A 246 7.83 8.62 17.77
C ARG A 246 8.18 8.39 19.23
N SER A 247 9.07 9.21 19.77
CA SER A 247 9.35 9.27 21.20
C SER A 247 8.29 10.07 21.97
N PHE A 248 7.61 11.00 21.28
CA PHE A 248 6.74 12.03 21.86
C PHE A 248 7.46 12.92 22.90
N ALA A 249 8.80 13.00 22.77
CA ALA A 249 9.64 13.90 23.52
C ALA A 249 10.58 14.65 22.56
N ASN A 250 10.67 15.97 22.73
CA ASN A 250 11.54 16.87 21.96
C ASN A 250 11.34 16.83 20.43
N GLY A 251 10.23 16.30 19.96
CA GLY A 251 9.92 16.11 18.54
C GLY A 251 10.73 14.98 17.89
N GLU A 252 11.27 14.04 18.66
CA GLU A 252 12.21 13.02 18.18
C GLU A 252 11.52 11.70 17.77
N LEU A 253 12.24 10.91 16.98
CA LEU A 253 11.96 9.49 16.75
C LEU A 253 12.66 8.62 17.80
N LYS A 254 12.05 7.49 18.12
CA LYS A 254 12.67 6.45 18.96
C LYS A 254 13.91 5.90 18.27
N THR A 255 14.91 5.55 19.07
CA THR A 255 16.16 4.92 18.64
C THR A 255 16.55 3.81 19.61
N TYR A 256 17.44 2.94 19.17
CA TYR A 256 18.10 1.94 20.00
C TYR A 256 19.60 2.14 19.92
N ILE A 257 20.27 2.22 21.08
CA ILE A 257 21.72 2.37 21.13
C ILE A 257 22.35 1.02 21.44
N HIS A 258 23.28 0.58 20.59
CA HIS A 258 24.04 -0.65 20.80
C HIS A 258 25.48 -0.46 20.37
N ASN A 259 26.44 -0.78 21.25
CA ASN A 259 27.88 -0.61 21.00
C ASN A 259 28.28 0.79 20.51
N GLY A 260 27.57 1.83 20.94
CA GLY A 260 27.79 3.22 20.51
C GLY A 260 27.09 3.62 19.21
N ASP A 261 26.51 2.67 18.49
CA ASP A 261 25.72 2.94 17.28
C ASP A 261 24.28 3.31 17.61
N ILE A 262 23.76 4.30 16.88
CA ILE A 262 22.34 4.68 16.91
C ILE A 262 21.62 3.94 15.78
N LEU A 263 20.74 3.03 16.17
CA LEU A 263 19.98 2.13 15.29
C LEU A 263 18.48 2.44 15.41
N PRO A 264 17.64 1.93 14.49
CA PRO A 264 16.20 2.02 14.65
C PRO A 264 15.78 1.27 15.92
N PRO A 265 14.61 1.60 16.50
CA PRO A 265 14.12 0.91 17.69
C PRO A 265 13.85 -0.57 17.39
N GLN A 266 13.95 -1.40 18.42
CA GLN A 266 13.65 -2.82 18.32
C GLN A 266 12.16 -3.11 18.57
N LYS A 267 11.64 -4.14 17.91
CA LYS A 267 10.29 -4.66 18.11
C LYS A 267 10.32 -6.14 18.46
N LYS A 268 9.91 -6.44 19.70
CA LYS A 268 9.79 -7.82 20.18
C LYS A 268 8.73 -8.57 19.37
N ASN A 269 8.99 -9.85 19.10
CA ASN A 269 8.07 -10.74 18.38
C ASN A 269 7.72 -10.30 16.95
N ASP A 270 8.58 -9.49 16.32
CA ASP A 270 8.45 -9.24 14.89
C ASP A 270 9.02 -10.43 14.10
N THR A 271 8.27 -10.90 13.11
CA THR A 271 8.65 -12.06 12.29
C THR A 271 9.36 -11.68 10.99
N ASN A 272 9.54 -10.38 10.71
CA ASN A 272 10.22 -9.91 9.49
C ASN A 272 11.73 -10.18 9.49
N CYS A 273 12.29 -10.68 10.59
CA CYS A 273 13.68 -11.10 10.67
C CYS A 273 13.84 -12.36 11.52
N LEU A 274 15.01 -12.99 11.45
CA LEU A 274 15.35 -14.23 12.17
C LEU A 274 16.01 -13.98 13.54
N SER A 275 16.16 -12.72 13.96
CA SER A 275 16.85 -12.34 15.19
C SER A 275 16.06 -12.77 16.44
N LYS A 276 16.78 -13.11 17.51
CA LYS A 276 16.24 -13.61 18.79
C LYS A 276 16.87 -12.85 19.95
N ASP A 277 16.24 -12.94 21.12
CA ASP A 277 16.76 -12.39 22.38
C ASP A 277 18.28 -12.65 22.57
N PRO A 278 19.08 -11.62 22.91
CA PRO A 278 18.70 -10.25 23.29
C PRO A 278 18.52 -9.28 22.11
N TYR A 279 18.66 -9.73 20.86
CA TYR A 279 18.59 -8.88 19.67
C TYR A 279 17.29 -9.12 18.88
N TYR A 280 16.39 -8.15 18.90
CA TYR A 280 15.13 -8.23 18.17
C TYR A 280 15.22 -7.53 16.80
N CYS A 281 14.26 -7.80 15.92
CA CYS A 281 14.13 -7.06 14.66
C CYS A 281 13.93 -5.57 14.92
N PHE A 282 14.33 -4.76 13.95
CA PHE A 282 14.07 -3.34 13.98
C PHE A 282 12.63 -3.02 13.58
N THR A 283 12.18 -1.82 13.95
CA THR A 283 10.90 -1.27 13.51
C THR A 283 11.07 0.17 13.06
N THR A 284 10.40 0.51 11.96
CA THR A 284 10.37 1.84 11.34
C THR A 284 9.00 2.07 10.72
N GLY A 285 8.84 3.13 9.92
CA GLY A 285 7.65 3.41 9.12
C GLY A 285 7.44 2.52 7.88
N ASP A 286 8.25 1.48 7.70
CA ASP A 286 7.95 0.40 6.75
C ASP A 286 8.30 -0.95 7.38
N PHE A 287 7.39 -1.91 7.29
CA PHE A 287 7.58 -3.22 7.91
C PHE A 287 8.74 -4.04 7.31
N ARG A 288 9.19 -3.72 6.10
CA ARG A 288 10.27 -4.43 5.40
C ARG A 288 11.67 -3.93 5.77
N ASN A 289 11.78 -3.07 6.78
CA ASN A 289 13.03 -2.43 7.22
C ASN A 289 14.19 -3.40 7.51
N SER A 290 13.88 -4.65 7.85
CA SER A 290 14.86 -5.70 8.18
C SER A 290 14.99 -6.78 7.10
N LEU A 291 14.57 -6.52 5.85
CA LEU A 291 14.60 -7.50 4.76
C LEU A 291 16.02 -7.98 4.40
N HIS A 292 16.99 -7.06 4.41
CA HIS A 292 18.40 -7.36 4.22
C HIS A 292 19.27 -6.35 4.99
N PRO A 293 20.50 -6.72 5.39
CA PRO A 293 21.33 -5.87 6.26
C PRO A 293 21.72 -4.52 5.64
N GLY A 294 21.73 -4.40 4.31
CA GLY A 294 21.97 -3.14 3.61
C GLY A 294 20.87 -2.08 3.74
N LEU A 295 19.66 -2.45 4.17
CA LEU A 295 18.54 -1.51 4.30
C LEU A 295 18.55 -0.75 5.64
N VAL A 296 19.01 -1.40 6.71
CA VAL A 296 19.04 -0.81 8.07
C VAL A 296 19.85 0.50 8.11
N PRO A 297 21.05 0.60 7.51
CA PRO A 297 21.80 1.87 7.48
C PRO A 297 21.05 3.04 6.83
N LEU A 298 20.22 2.78 5.81
CA LEU A 298 19.40 3.82 5.17
C LEU A 298 18.35 4.34 6.14
N HIS A 299 17.63 3.45 6.84
CA HIS A 299 16.69 3.86 7.89
C HIS A 299 17.40 4.61 9.01
N SER A 300 18.52 4.10 9.53
CA SER A 300 19.30 4.76 10.57
C SER A 300 19.72 6.16 10.17
N THR A 301 20.15 6.37 8.91
CA THR A 301 20.58 7.68 8.42
C THR A 301 19.46 8.71 8.51
N TYR A 302 18.27 8.40 7.98
CA TYR A 302 17.16 9.35 8.01
C TYR A 302 16.54 9.53 9.40
N ILE A 303 16.61 8.52 10.28
CA ILE A 303 16.20 8.66 11.69
C ILE A 303 17.17 9.59 12.44
N LYS A 304 18.48 9.37 12.27
CA LYS A 304 19.52 10.22 12.88
C LYS A 304 19.42 11.66 12.38
N GLU A 305 19.16 11.86 11.08
CA GLU A 305 18.98 13.19 10.52
C GLU A 305 17.74 13.89 11.09
N HIS A 306 16.63 13.18 11.24
CA HIS A 306 15.45 13.73 11.90
C HIS A 306 15.75 14.19 13.33
N ASN A 307 16.38 13.34 14.15
CA ASN A 307 16.70 13.71 15.54
C ASN A 307 17.73 14.85 15.60
N ARG A 308 18.69 14.91 14.67
CA ARG A 308 19.62 16.04 14.53
C ARG A 308 18.86 17.34 14.23
N LEU A 309 17.90 17.31 13.31
CA LEU A 309 17.06 18.46 12.97
C LEU A 309 16.15 18.87 14.13
N ALA A 310 15.50 17.90 14.80
CA ALA A 310 14.65 18.14 15.96
C ALA A 310 15.41 18.83 17.10
N ALA A 311 16.62 18.35 17.42
CA ALA A 311 17.49 18.97 18.40
C ALA A 311 17.88 20.42 18.03
N GLN A 312 18.13 20.69 16.74
CA GLN A 312 18.40 22.05 16.26
C GLN A 312 17.18 22.97 16.38
N PHE A 313 15.99 22.48 15.99
CA PHE A 313 14.75 23.24 16.15
C PHE A 313 14.43 23.53 17.61
N LYS A 314 14.60 22.56 18.51
CA LYS A 314 14.40 22.75 19.96
C LYS A 314 15.38 23.77 20.53
N LYS A 315 16.65 23.73 20.11
CA LYS A 315 17.68 24.69 20.55
C LYS A 315 17.35 26.12 20.11
N CYS A 316 16.92 26.31 18.87
CA CYS A 316 16.58 27.63 18.33
C CYS A 316 15.20 28.12 18.79
N ASN A 317 14.30 27.21 19.15
CA ASN A 317 12.93 27.53 19.54
C ASN A 317 12.54 26.76 20.82
N PRO A 318 13.04 27.19 22.00
CA PRO A 318 12.82 26.46 23.26
C PRO A 318 11.34 26.29 23.64
N ASP A 319 10.48 27.23 23.24
CA ASP A 319 9.05 27.23 23.57
C ASP A 319 8.19 26.35 22.65
N TRP A 320 8.76 25.79 21.58
CA TRP A 320 8.01 24.88 20.71
C TRP A 320 7.73 23.56 21.43
N ASN A 321 6.49 23.08 21.26
CA ASN A 321 6.06 21.78 21.74
C ASN A 321 6.59 20.64 20.85
N ASP A 322 6.46 19.40 21.33
CA ASP A 322 6.89 18.18 20.65
C ASP A 322 6.37 18.10 19.21
N GLU A 323 5.06 18.29 19.01
CA GLU A 323 4.41 18.13 17.71
C GLU A 323 4.96 19.12 16.68
N ARG A 324 5.13 20.39 17.05
CA ARG A 324 5.65 21.40 16.13
C ARG A 324 7.08 21.08 15.72
N ILE A 325 7.93 20.66 16.65
CA ILE A 325 9.32 20.29 16.36
C ILE A 325 9.36 19.07 15.45
N PHE A 326 8.57 18.04 15.75
CA PHE A 326 8.47 16.83 14.93
C PHE A 326 8.07 17.17 13.49
N GLN A 327 7.04 17.98 13.29
CA GLN A 327 6.56 18.31 11.94
C GLN A 327 7.55 19.15 11.15
N GLU A 328 8.24 20.11 11.77
CA GLU A 328 9.27 20.91 11.08
C GLU A 328 10.52 20.08 10.76
N ALA A 329 10.98 19.23 11.68
CA ALA A 329 12.08 18.30 11.43
C ALA A 329 11.72 17.29 10.32
N ARG A 330 10.49 16.75 10.33
CA ARG A 330 9.98 15.87 9.27
C ARG A 330 9.92 16.58 7.93
N ARG A 331 9.40 17.83 7.89
CA ARG A 331 9.30 18.63 6.66
C ARG A 331 10.66 18.84 5.99
N VAL A 332 11.68 19.21 6.77
CA VAL A 332 13.03 19.43 6.25
C VAL A 332 13.67 18.12 5.79
N ASN A 333 13.55 17.05 6.57
CA ASN A 333 14.11 15.75 6.21
C ASN A 333 13.49 15.18 4.92
N ILE A 334 12.17 15.36 4.74
CA ILE A 334 11.48 15.00 3.49
C ILE A 334 12.05 15.81 2.31
N ALA A 335 12.28 17.10 2.48
CA ALA A 335 12.85 17.93 1.42
C ALA A 335 14.28 17.48 1.05
N GLN A 336 15.12 17.11 2.04
CA GLN A 336 16.43 16.53 1.80
C GLN A 336 16.34 15.21 1.02
N TYR A 337 15.43 14.32 1.44
CA TYR A 337 15.19 13.05 0.73
C TYR A 337 14.75 13.27 -0.73
N GLN A 338 13.79 14.17 -0.97
CA GLN A 338 13.35 14.51 -2.32
C GLN A 338 14.51 15.07 -3.15
N HIS A 339 15.35 15.93 -2.56
CA HIS A 339 16.53 16.45 -3.22
C HIS A 339 17.52 15.34 -3.59
N HIS A 340 17.86 14.42 -2.68
CA HIS A 340 18.73 13.28 -2.99
C HIS A 340 18.16 12.42 -4.13
N VAL A 341 16.83 12.20 -4.13
CA VAL A 341 16.18 11.42 -5.20
C VAL A 341 16.31 12.11 -6.56
N TYR A 342 15.96 13.39 -6.66
CA TYR A 342 15.94 14.10 -7.94
C TYR A 342 17.30 14.59 -8.43
N ASP A 343 18.22 14.95 -7.53
CA ASP A 343 19.54 15.50 -7.89
C ASP A 343 20.61 14.41 -8.01
N GLU A 344 20.57 13.38 -7.16
CA GLU A 344 21.65 12.38 -7.09
C GLU A 344 21.25 11.02 -7.65
N TYR A 345 20.06 10.53 -7.34
CA TYR A 345 19.66 9.17 -7.75
C TYR A 345 19.11 9.12 -9.18
N LEU A 346 18.06 9.89 -9.49
CA LEU A 346 17.35 9.80 -10.76
C LEU A 346 18.24 10.07 -11.99
N PRO A 347 19.15 11.07 -12.02
CA PRO A 347 20.03 11.30 -13.16
C PRO A 347 20.88 10.07 -13.53
N ASN A 348 21.32 9.31 -12.52
CA ASN A 348 22.11 8.09 -12.72
C ASN A 348 21.26 6.90 -13.19
N VAL A 349 19.93 6.94 -13.00
CA VAL A 349 19.01 5.86 -13.39
C VAL A 349 18.42 6.10 -14.78
N ILE A 350 17.92 7.32 -15.06
CA ILE A 350 17.19 7.63 -16.29
C ILE A 350 17.97 8.52 -17.27
N GLY A 351 19.13 9.03 -16.87
CA GLY A 351 20.00 9.85 -17.72
C GLY A 351 19.55 11.30 -17.88
N ASP A 352 20.50 12.16 -18.26
CA ASP A 352 20.32 13.61 -18.31
C ASP A 352 19.24 14.07 -19.30
N LYS A 353 19.08 13.34 -20.40
CA LYS A 353 18.06 13.63 -21.42
C LYS A 353 16.65 13.54 -20.85
N LEU A 354 16.30 12.43 -20.19
CA LEU A 354 14.95 12.25 -19.62
C LEU A 354 14.73 13.20 -18.43
N MET A 355 15.76 13.46 -17.63
CA MET A 355 15.70 14.49 -16.58
C MET A 355 15.33 15.86 -17.15
N THR A 356 15.85 16.21 -18.33
CA THR A 356 15.56 17.50 -19.01
C THR A 356 14.17 17.49 -19.66
N ASP A 357 13.86 16.46 -20.46
CA ASP A 357 12.61 16.36 -21.21
C ASP A 357 11.37 16.37 -20.29
N PHE A 358 11.48 15.75 -19.10
CA PHE A 358 10.42 15.72 -18.09
C PHE A 358 10.54 16.82 -17.02
N ARG A 359 11.51 17.75 -17.14
CA ARG A 359 11.75 18.86 -16.20
C ARG A 359 11.91 18.41 -14.74
N LEU A 360 12.71 17.36 -14.53
CA LEU A 360 12.91 16.72 -13.21
C LEU A 360 14.14 17.25 -12.45
N LYS A 361 14.95 18.12 -13.07
CA LYS A 361 16.15 18.70 -12.45
C LYS A 361 15.75 19.72 -11.37
N PRO A 362 16.21 19.59 -10.12
CA PRO A 362 15.97 20.59 -9.08
C PRO A 362 16.55 21.96 -9.46
N LEU A 363 15.89 23.04 -9.01
CA LEU A 363 16.44 24.38 -9.14
C LEU A 363 17.63 24.55 -8.20
N ARG A 364 18.65 25.31 -8.62
CA ARG A 364 19.78 25.68 -7.76
C ARG A 364 19.39 26.66 -6.63
N SER A 365 18.29 27.38 -6.80
CA SER A 365 17.72 28.29 -5.79
C SER A 365 16.22 28.51 -6.03
N GLY A 366 15.50 28.93 -4.98
CA GLY A 366 14.07 29.24 -5.04
C GLY A 366 13.16 28.01 -5.00
N PHE A 367 11.95 28.15 -5.55
CA PHE A 367 10.91 27.12 -5.55
C PHE A 367 10.35 26.94 -6.96
N VAL A 368 10.00 25.70 -7.32
CA VAL A 368 9.16 25.42 -8.48
C VAL A 368 7.69 25.64 -8.12
N THR A 369 6.92 26.22 -9.04
CA THR A 369 5.47 26.45 -8.89
C THR A 369 4.69 25.62 -9.90
N ASP A 370 5.01 24.34 -10.00
CA ASP A 370 4.50 23.40 -10.99
C ASP A 370 3.50 22.38 -10.41
N TYR A 371 3.15 22.52 -9.13
CA TYR A 371 2.07 21.76 -8.53
C TYR A 371 0.76 21.96 -9.32
N SER A 372 0.16 20.86 -9.75
CA SER A 372 -1.12 20.86 -10.44
C SER A 372 -2.12 19.97 -9.71
N PRO A 373 -3.27 20.49 -9.23
CA PRO A 373 -4.30 19.69 -8.59
C PRO A 373 -5.07 18.78 -9.56
N SER A 374 -4.82 18.87 -10.88
CA SER A 374 -5.37 17.94 -11.87
C SER A 374 -4.51 16.69 -12.06
N VAL A 375 -3.28 16.66 -11.53
CA VAL A 375 -2.40 15.50 -11.62
C VAL A 375 -2.73 14.51 -10.51
N ASN A 376 -3.03 13.26 -10.89
CA ASN A 376 -3.18 12.17 -9.95
C ASN A 376 -1.80 11.59 -9.60
N ALA A 377 -1.35 11.83 -8.37
CA ALA A 377 -0.05 11.41 -7.86
C ALA A 377 0.02 9.92 -7.46
N ALA A 378 -1.06 9.14 -7.64
CA ALA A 378 -1.01 7.72 -7.35
C ALA A 378 -0.07 6.98 -8.31
N LEU A 379 0.91 6.28 -7.71
CA LEU A 379 1.77 5.28 -8.34
C LEU A 379 1.01 4.32 -9.26
N SER A 380 1.62 3.91 -10.38
CA SER A 380 1.05 2.89 -11.25
C SER A 380 1.44 1.46 -10.84
N ALA A 381 0.59 0.50 -11.17
CA ALA A 381 0.83 -0.92 -10.98
C ALA A 381 2.07 -1.37 -11.74
N GLU A 382 2.27 -0.87 -12.96
CA GLU A 382 3.40 -1.21 -13.81
C GLU A 382 4.71 -0.75 -13.19
N PHE A 383 4.72 0.44 -12.58
CA PHE A 383 5.90 0.94 -11.87
C PHE A 383 6.20 0.10 -10.62
N ALA A 384 5.19 -0.14 -9.78
CA ALA A 384 5.33 -0.84 -8.51
C ALA A 384 5.67 -2.34 -8.66
N ALA A 385 5.02 -3.00 -9.62
CA ALA A 385 5.13 -4.45 -9.81
C ALA A 385 6.28 -4.86 -10.72
N ALA A 386 6.69 -4.01 -11.66
CA ALA A 386 7.69 -4.37 -12.68
C ALA A 386 8.81 -3.35 -12.80
N ALA A 387 8.52 -2.12 -13.27
CA ALA A 387 9.58 -1.21 -13.74
C ALA A 387 10.61 -0.86 -12.65
N PHE A 388 10.15 -0.53 -11.43
CA PHE A 388 11.06 -0.16 -10.34
C PHE A 388 11.73 -1.36 -9.65
N ARG A 389 11.46 -2.59 -10.13
CA ARG A 389 12.18 -3.80 -9.71
C ARG A 389 13.46 -4.05 -10.50
N PHE A 390 13.85 -3.15 -11.41
CA PHE A 390 15.14 -3.22 -12.12
C PHE A 390 16.34 -3.34 -11.16
N GLY A 391 16.23 -2.79 -9.94
CA GLY A 391 17.25 -2.91 -8.88
C GLY A 391 17.57 -4.36 -8.47
N HIS A 392 16.67 -5.33 -8.71
CA HIS A 392 17.00 -6.75 -8.51
C HIS A 392 18.14 -7.22 -9.43
N GLY A 393 18.26 -6.65 -10.64
CA GLY A 393 19.38 -6.91 -11.55
C GLY A 393 20.69 -6.23 -11.13
N GLN A 394 20.66 -5.34 -10.14
CA GLN A 394 21.82 -4.64 -9.58
C GLN A 394 22.27 -5.23 -8.24
N ALA A 395 21.52 -6.20 -7.70
CA ALA A 395 21.81 -6.80 -6.41
C ALA A 395 23.13 -7.57 -6.45
N ARG A 396 23.99 -7.32 -5.45
CA ARG A 396 25.24 -8.06 -5.26
C ARG A 396 24.98 -9.35 -4.49
N LYS A 397 25.86 -10.33 -4.68
CA LYS A 397 25.85 -11.59 -3.90
C LYS A 397 26.32 -11.41 -2.45
N ASP A 398 26.97 -10.30 -2.15
CA ASP A 398 27.64 -10.03 -0.88
C ASP A 398 27.36 -8.60 -0.37
N PHE A 399 27.45 -8.44 0.96
CA PHE A 399 27.44 -7.15 1.64
C PHE A 399 28.85 -6.88 2.20
N PRO A 400 29.74 -6.26 1.42
CA PRO A 400 31.09 -5.97 1.90
C PRO A 400 31.02 -5.00 3.07
N ARG A 401 31.72 -5.34 4.15
CA ARG A 401 31.90 -4.47 5.31
C ARG A 401 33.34 -3.97 5.27
N SER A 402 33.52 -2.68 5.07
CA SER A 402 34.83 -2.06 5.26
C SER A 402 35.17 -2.10 6.74
N ALA A 403 36.22 -2.81 7.13
CA ALA A 403 36.80 -2.63 8.45
C ALA A 403 37.50 -1.26 8.43
N PHE A 404 36.91 -0.28 9.11
CA PHE A 404 37.56 1.01 9.37
C PHE A 404 38.04 1.04 10.82
#